data_AF-A0AAJ6YN91-F1
#
_entry.id   AF-A0AAJ6YN91-F1
#
_cell.length_a   1.000
_cell.length_b   1.000
_cell.length_c   1.000
_cell.angle_alpha   90.00
_cell.angle_beta   90.00
_cell.angle_gamma   90.00
#
_symmetry.space_group_name_H-M   'P 1'
#
loop_
_entity.id
_entity.type
_entity.pdbx_description
1 polymer ?
#
loop_
_entity_poly.entity_id
_entity_poly.type
_entity_poly.pdbx_seq_one_letter_code
_entity_poly.pdbx_strand_id
1 'polypeptide(L)'
;MTDWGSHGSGSTDETETPFVAWGAGITNDSHLYHIEQTDITPLISTLIGIPIPINNEGVLPYKFLDLKYKEFIANAFLTNAKQLAEQVKANRELTIGKSIVKMYWKDKELTDKLLNAEKLFNLKQIDECIPEIKYIIKLAKESLTYYRRYQTNRFFICLVFMWFGWITFLFINSSGVQRYEIELGYYSWLLLANSILIVAIVFLMVEYIDCKEWRILCYGIISIVSVWLAFREVIKKKLILKINYNKSMIEFISIIFLIIMIFIGLKYRWTFSISMLLTTILLKFMFNKIARSQFILTGFTLAVFPLLPTVGLQPKIYIVIIVLCISIVH
;
A
#
# COMPACT_ATOMS: atom_id res chain seq x y z
N MET A 1 26.15 0.31 -2.20
CA MET A 1 26.43 0.06 -0.76
C MET A 1 26.62 1.40 -0.08
N THR A 2 26.20 1.55 1.17
CA THR A 2 26.50 2.76 1.95
C THR A 2 27.99 2.86 2.25
N ASP A 3 28.49 4.06 2.57
CA ASP A 3 29.91 4.31 2.89
C ASP A 3 30.42 3.52 4.11
N TRP A 4 29.50 2.90 4.87
CA TRP A 4 29.76 2.13 6.08
C TRP A 4 29.41 0.64 5.92
N GLY A 5 29.27 0.17 4.67
CA GLY A 5 29.17 -1.26 4.34
C GLY A 5 27.78 -1.87 4.47
N SER A 6 26.72 -1.06 4.56
CA SER A 6 25.33 -1.55 4.58
C SER A 6 24.70 -1.51 3.19
N HIS A 7 23.61 -2.26 3.00
CA HIS A 7 22.78 -2.25 1.79
C HIS A 7 21.30 -2.45 2.17
N GLY A 8 20.39 -2.23 1.21
CA GLY A 8 18.95 -2.40 1.39
C GLY A 8 18.18 -1.11 1.70
N SER A 9 18.82 0.05 1.51
CA SER A 9 18.17 1.36 1.61
C SER A 9 17.35 1.72 0.36
N GLY A 10 17.57 0.99 -0.75
CA GLY A 10 16.82 1.17 -2.00
C GLY A 10 17.25 2.39 -2.82
N SER A 11 18.44 2.94 -2.54
CA SER A 11 19.06 4.00 -3.34
C SER A 11 19.54 3.51 -4.70
N THR A 12 19.66 4.41 -5.68
CA THR A 12 20.19 4.12 -7.02
C THR A 12 21.55 3.42 -6.96
N ASP A 13 22.45 3.87 -6.08
CA ASP A 13 23.80 3.28 -5.91
C ASP A 13 23.80 1.86 -5.29
N GLU A 14 22.63 1.38 -4.85
CA GLU A 14 22.43 0.01 -4.35
C GLU A 14 21.57 -0.84 -5.29
N THR A 15 20.66 -0.22 -6.04
CA THR A 15 19.72 -0.93 -6.91
C THR A 15 20.18 -1.01 -8.37
N GLU A 16 21.01 -0.05 -8.81
CA GLU A 16 21.61 -0.06 -10.14
C GLU A 16 22.87 -0.92 -10.12
N THR A 17 22.85 -1.98 -10.91
CA THR A 17 23.95 -2.92 -11.04
C THR A 17 24.37 -3.01 -12.50
N PRO A 18 25.67 -3.00 -12.81
CA PRO A 18 26.12 -3.19 -14.18
C PRO A 18 25.70 -4.57 -14.68
N PHE A 19 25.17 -4.62 -15.90
CA PHE A 19 24.80 -5.85 -16.59
C PHE A 19 25.55 -5.90 -17.92
N VAL A 20 26.25 -7.01 -18.18
CA VAL A 20 27.05 -7.24 -19.39
C VAL A 20 26.61 -8.55 -20.02
N ALA A 21 26.33 -8.52 -21.32
CA ALA A 21 25.99 -9.69 -22.12
C ALA A 21 26.86 -9.71 -23.40
N TRP A 22 27.28 -10.91 -23.82
CA TRP A 22 28.05 -11.12 -25.04
C TRP A 22 27.70 -12.47 -25.67
N GLY A 23 27.95 -12.62 -26.97
CA GLY A 23 27.72 -13.88 -27.71
C GLY A 23 26.97 -13.69 -29.02
N ALA A 24 26.82 -14.77 -29.79
CA ALA A 24 26.31 -14.73 -31.16
C ALA A 24 24.86 -14.22 -31.32
N GLY A 25 24.06 -14.24 -30.25
CA GLY A 25 22.68 -13.73 -30.25
C GLY A 25 22.54 -12.30 -29.70
N ILE A 26 23.64 -11.70 -29.24
CA ILE A 26 23.67 -10.35 -28.65
C ILE A 26 24.14 -9.36 -29.71
N THR A 27 23.48 -8.20 -29.78
CA THR A 27 23.89 -7.13 -30.69
C THR A 27 25.30 -6.64 -30.35
N ASN A 28 26.10 -6.37 -31.37
CA ASN A 28 27.48 -5.88 -31.21
C ASN A 28 27.52 -4.35 -31.12
N ASP A 29 26.66 -3.81 -30.26
CA ASP A 29 26.42 -2.38 -30.07
C ASP A 29 27.07 -1.90 -28.76
N SER A 30 27.60 -0.69 -28.77
CA SER A 30 28.23 -0.04 -27.61
C SER A 30 27.25 0.83 -26.81
N HIS A 31 25.98 0.91 -27.24
CA HIS A 31 24.97 1.67 -26.53
C HIS A 31 24.64 1.07 -25.15
N LEU A 32 24.57 1.96 -24.17
CA LEU A 32 24.08 1.64 -22.83
C LEU A 32 22.56 1.58 -22.85
N TYR A 33 22.02 0.45 -22.42
CA TYR A 33 20.59 0.22 -22.29
C TYR A 33 20.23 0.00 -20.83
N HIS A 34 19.28 0.78 -20.32
CA HIS A 34 18.69 0.52 -19.01
C HIS A 34 17.66 -0.61 -19.13
N ILE A 35 17.81 -1.61 -18.27
CA ILE A 35 16.88 -2.75 -18.13
C ILE A 35 16.53 -2.94 -16.66
N GLU A 36 15.34 -3.47 -16.39
CA GLU A 36 14.98 -3.90 -15.05
C GLU A 36 15.64 -5.27 -14.76
N GLN A 37 15.92 -5.56 -13.48
CA GLN A 37 16.46 -6.87 -13.09
C GLN A 37 15.56 -8.04 -13.51
N THR A 38 14.24 -7.79 -13.60
CA THR A 38 13.26 -8.80 -14.06
C THR A 38 13.39 -9.10 -15.55
N ASP A 39 13.90 -8.16 -16.37
CA ASP A 39 14.05 -8.28 -17.83
C ASP A 39 15.14 -9.29 -18.24
N ILE A 40 16.07 -9.59 -17.32
CA ILE A 40 17.13 -10.58 -17.51
C ILE A 40 16.53 -11.97 -17.77
N THR A 41 15.43 -12.30 -17.11
CA THR A 41 14.79 -13.62 -17.26
C THR A 41 14.24 -13.83 -18.69
N PRO A 42 13.41 -12.93 -19.26
CA PRO A 42 13.02 -12.98 -20.67
C PRO A 42 14.19 -13.05 -21.65
N LEU A 43 15.26 -12.28 -21.38
CA LEU A 43 16.46 -12.27 -22.21
C LEU A 43 17.12 -13.65 -22.26
N ILE A 44 17.40 -14.25 -21.10
CA ILE A 44 17.99 -15.59 -21.00
C ILE A 44 17.08 -16.62 -21.67
N SER A 45 15.79 -16.63 -21.33
CA SER A 45 14.82 -17.57 -21.91
C SER A 45 14.79 -17.51 -23.44
N THR A 46 14.86 -16.30 -23.99
CA THR A 46 14.88 -16.08 -25.44
C THR A 46 16.19 -16.58 -26.07
N LEU A 47 17.33 -16.32 -25.44
CA LEU A 47 18.65 -16.77 -25.94
C LEU A 47 18.80 -18.30 -25.96
N ILE A 48 18.23 -18.99 -24.97
CA ILE A 48 18.28 -20.46 -24.90
C ILE A 48 17.06 -21.14 -25.55
N GLY A 49 16.14 -20.36 -26.13
CA GLY A 49 14.99 -20.88 -26.88
C GLY A 49 13.92 -21.58 -26.02
N ILE A 50 13.76 -21.20 -24.75
CA ILE A 50 12.71 -21.75 -23.88
C ILE A 50 11.58 -20.73 -23.65
N PRO A 51 10.36 -21.19 -23.29
CA PRO A 51 9.29 -20.29 -22.89
C PRO A 51 9.68 -19.41 -21.69
N ILE A 52 9.21 -18.16 -21.70
CA ILE A 52 9.42 -17.22 -20.58
C ILE A 52 8.64 -17.73 -19.36
N PRO A 53 9.26 -17.82 -18.16
CA PRO A 53 8.61 -18.28 -16.95
C PRO A 53 7.32 -17.52 -16.64
N ILE A 54 6.26 -18.25 -16.28
CA ILE A 54 4.91 -17.69 -16.11
C ILE A 54 4.85 -16.61 -15.02
N ASN A 55 5.69 -16.70 -13.98
CA ASN A 55 5.73 -15.74 -12.87
C ASN A 55 6.66 -14.53 -13.11
N ASN A 56 7.34 -14.49 -14.25
CA ASN A 56 8.22 -13.38 -14.57
C ASN A 56 7.42 -12.15 -15.03
N GLU A 57 7.79 -10.96 -14.57
CA GLU A 57 7.15 -9.69 -14.96
C GLU A 57 8.05 -8.81 -15.83
N GLY A 58 9.24 -9.30 -16.15
CA GLY A 58 10.18 -8.63 -17.02
C GLY A 58 9.68 -8.50 -18.46
N VAL A 59 10.16 -7.45 -19.10
CA VAL A 59 10.00 -7.15 -20.51
C VAL A 59 11.22 -7.66 -21.25
N LEU A 60 11.03 -8.37 -22.37
CA LEU A 60 12.16 -8.77 -23.21
C LEU A 60 12.91 -7.53 -23.71
N PRO A 61 14.20 -7.35 -23.34
CA PRO A 61 14.97 -6.21 -23.80
C PRO A 61 15.47 -6.48 -25.23
N TYR A 62 14.53 -6.52 -26.18
CA TYR A 62 14.74 -6.97 -27.57
C TYR A 62 15.86 -6.22 -28.32
N LYS A 63 16.25 -5.03 -27.85
CA LYS A 63 17.38 -4.25 -28.38
C LYS A 63 18.75 -4.86 -28.07
N PHE A 64 18.86 -5.72 -27.05
CA PHE A 64 20.09 -6.47 -26.76
C PHE A 64 20.32 -7.61 -27.76
N LEU A 65 19.28 -8.02 -28.49
CA LEU A 65 19.36 -9.14 -29.41
C LEU A 65 19.85 -8.70 -30.79
N ASP A 66 20.58 -9.56 -31.47
CA ASP A 66 21.07 -9.30 -32.83
C ASP A 66 19.88 -9.13 -33.80
N LEU A 67 19.73 -7.92 -34.34
CA LEU A 67 18.67 -7.53 -35.28
C LEU A 67 18.70 -8.31 -36.59
N LYS A 68 19.75 -9.10 -36.88
CA LYS A 68 19.73 -10.08 -37.97
C LYS A 68 18.56 -11.06 -37.84
N TYR A 69 18.10 -11.35 -36.62
CA TYR A 69 17.05 -12.32 -36.33
C TYR A 69 15.68 -11.66 -36.01
N LYS A 70 15.29 -10.61 -36.76
CA LYS A 70 14.08 -9.80 -36.47
C LYS A 70 12.80 -10.63 -36.27
N GLU A 71 12.54 -11.63 -37.12
CA GLU A 71 11.31 -12.43 -37.05
C GLU A 71 11.26 -13.27 -35.77
N PHE A 72 12.38 -13.87 -35.38
CA PHE A 72 12.51 -14.58 -34.10
C PHE A 72 12.34 -13.64 -32.92
N ILE A 73 12.98 -12.47 -32.95
CA ILE A 73 12.88 -11.46 -31.88
C ILE A 73 11.43 -10.99 -31.74
N ALA A 74 10.74 -10.71 -32.84
CA ALA A 74 9.34 -10.30 -32.82
C ALA A 74 8.42 -11.38 -32.24
N ASN A 75 8.65 -12.65 -32.59
CA ASN A 75 7.91 -13.77 -32.02
C ASN A 75 8.16 -13.92 -30.51
N ALA A 76 9.42 -13.83 -30.07
CA ALA A 76 9.77 -13.89 -28.65
C ALA A 76 9.16 -12.72 -27.87
N PHE A 77 9.17 -11.52 -28.45
CA PHE A 77 8.61 -10.32 -27.85
C PHE A 77 7.08 -10.38 -27.75
N LEU A 78 6.42 -10.88 -28.79
CA LEU A 78 4.98 -11.15 -28.79
C LEU A 78 4.63 -12.21 -27.74
N THR A 79 5.44 -13.25 -27.60
CA THR A 79 5.27 -14.30 -26.58
C THR A 79 5.40 -13.74 -25.17
N ASN A 80 6.36 -12.84 -24.93
CA ASN A 80 6.47 -12.11 -23.66
C ASN A 80 5.21 -11.28 -23.37
N ALA A 81 4.70 -10.55 -24.36
CA ALA A 81 3.46 -9.78 -24.22
C ALA A 81 2.24 -10.67 -23.89
N LYS A 82 2.12 -11.83 -24.54
CA LYS A 82 1.08 -12.84 -24.24
C LYS A 82 1.20 -13.37 -22.82
N GLN A 83 2.42 -13.69 -22.37
CA GLN A 83 2.68 -14.16 -21.03
C GLN A 83 2.27 -13.10 -19.98
N LEU A 84 2.60 -11.83 -20.20
CA LEU A 84 2.14 -10.73 -19.33
C LEU A 84 0.62 -10.53 -19.38
N ALA A 85 -0.03 -10.70 -20.54
CA ALA A 85 -1.49 -10.62 -20.64
C ALA A 85 -2.20 -11.75 -19.84
N GLU A 86 -1.66 -12.96 -19.84
CA GLU A 86 -2.17 -14.04 -18.99
C GLU A 86 -1.97 -13.74 -17.50
N GLN A 87 -0.88 -13.09 -17.10
CA GLN A 87 -0.73 -12.60 -15.72
C GLN A 87 -1.78 -11.54 -15.36
N VAL A 88 -2.09 -10.61 -16.28
CA VAL A 88 -3.15 -9.61 -16.08
C VAL A 88 -4.48 -10.32 -15.82
N LYS A 89 -4.83 -11.29 -16.66
CA LYS A 89 -6.04 -12.10 -16.52
C LYS A 89 -6.08 -12.85 -15.19
N ALA A 90 -4.99 -13.48 -14.78
CA ALA A 90 -4.91 -14.19 -13.49
C ALA A 90 -5.10 -13.22 -12.30
N ASN A 91 -4.43 -12.07 -12.30
CA ASN A 91 -4.59 -11.05 -11.26
C ASN A 91 -6.01 -10.46 -11.23
N ARG A 92 -6.60 -10.24 -12.41
CA ARG A 92 -8.00 -9.80 -12.54
C ARG A 92 -8.93 -10.80 -11.86
N GLU A 93 -8.81 -12.09 -12.18
CA GLU A 93 -9.67 -13.14 -11.61
C GLU A 93 -9.51 -13.26 -10.09
N LEU A 94 -8.31 -13.07 -9.56
CA LEU A 94 -8.07 -13.04 -8.12
C LEU A 94 -8.74 -11.82 -7.45
N THR A 95 -8.75 -10.68 -8.14
CA THR A 95 -9.14 -9.38 -7.57
C THR A 95 -10.64 -9.09 -7.70
N ILE A 96 -11.23 -9.34 -8.87
CA ILE A 96 -12.62 -8.99 -9.21
C ILE A 96 -13.46 -10.20 -9.68
N GLY A 97 -12.87 -11.40 -9.70
CA GLY A 97 -13.51 -12.60 -10.24
C GLY A 97 -13.59 -12.58 -11.77
N LYS A 98 -14.48 -13.40 -12.33
CA LYS A 98 -14.66 -13.57 -13.79
C LYS A 98 -15.57 -12.50 -14.42
N SER A 99 -16.01 -11.50 -13.65
CA SER A 99 -16.96 -10.49 -14.13
C SER A 99 -16.31 -9.53 -15.13
N ILE A 100 -16.75 -9.60 -16.39
CA ILE A 100 -16.27 -8.72 -17.48
C ILE A 100 -16.73 -7.27 -17.27
N VAL A 101 -17.86 -7.05 -16.59
CA VAL A 101 -18.41 -5.70 -16.36
C VAL A 101 -17.49 -4.84 -15.49
N LYS A 102 -16.76 -5.46 -14.56
CA LYS A 102 -15.83 -4.78 -13.64
C LYS A 102 -14.40 -4.67 -14.20
N MET A 103 -14.19 -5.06 -15.45
CA MET A 103 -12.87 -5.10 -16.09
C MET A 103 -12.28 -3.70 -16.25
N TYR A 104 -10.97 -3.58 -16.06
CA TYR A 104 -10.26 -2.33 -16.26
C TYR A 104 -10.21 -2.03 -17.76
N TRP A 105 -10.49 -0.78 -18.16
CA TRP A 105 -10.61 -0.43 -19.58
C TRP A 105 -9.32 -0.73 -20.37
N LYS A 106 -8.14 -0.58 -19.76
CA LYS A 106 -6.85 -0.91 -20.38
C LYS A 106 -6.63 -2.40 -20.59
N ASP A 107 -7.23 -3.25 -19.77
CA ASP A 107 -7.19 -4.70 -19.94
C ASP A 107 -8.06 -5.11 -21.14
N LYS A 108 -9.19 -4.43 -21.34
CA LYS A 108 -10.01 -4.62 -22.55
C LYS A 108 -9.24 -4.20 -23.80
N GLU A 109 -8.66 -3.00 -23.77
CA GLU A 109 -7.82 -2.50 -24.86
C GLU A 109 -6.61 -3.41 -25.12
N LEU A 110 -5.97 -3.92 -24.08
CA LEU A 110 -4.86 -4.89 -24.17
C LEU A 110 -5.27 -6.12 -25.00
N THR A 111 -6.43 -6.68 -24.72
CA THR A 111 -6.94 -7.88 -25.43
C THR A 111 -7.17 -7.59 -26.91
N ASP A 112 -7.80 -6.46 -27.23
CA ASP A 112 -8.07 -6.04 -28.62
C ASP A 112 -6.77 -5.78 -29.40
N LYS A 113 -5.81 -5.12 -28.74
CA LYS A 113 -4.49 -4.78 -29.29
C LYS A 113 -3.64 -6.02 -29.53
N LEU A 114 -3.69 -7.00 -28.63
CA LEU A 114 -2.97 -8.27 -28.76
C LEU A 114 -3.40 -9.04 -30.01
N LEU A 115 -4.70 -9.10 -30.30
CA LEU A 115 -5.22 -9.71 -31.53
C LEU A 115 -4.71 -9.00 -32.79
N ASN A 116 -4.56 -7.68 -32.75
CA ASN A 116 -4.00 -6.93 -33.88
C ASN A 116 -2.50 -7.18 -34.06
N ALA A 117 -1.73 -7.25 -32.98
CA ALA A 117 -0.30 -7.57 -33.05
C ALA A 117 -0.06 -8.98 -33.61
N GLU A 118 -0.89 -9.96 -33.25
CA GLU A 118 -0.86 -11.30 -33.86
C GLU A 118 -1.13 -11.28 -35.36
N LYS A 119 -2.12 -10.49 -35.81
CA LYS A 119 -2.40 -10.31 -37.24
C LYS A 119 -1.21 -9.70 -37.97
N LEU A 120 -0.63 -8.62 -37.45
CA LEU A 120 0.55 -7.96 -38.02
C LEU A 120 1.75 -8.92 -38.12
N PHE A 121 1.96 -9.73 -37.07
CA PHE A 121 3.01 -10.75 -37.06
C PHE A 121 2.78 -11.82 -38.14
N ASN A 122 1.56 -12.33 -38.26
CA ASN A 122 1.19 -13.33 -39.28
C ASN A 122 1.31 -12.78 -40.71
N LEU A 123 1.08 -11.47 -40.91
CA LEU A 123 1.29 -10.77 -42.17
C LEU A 123 2.77 -10.43 -42.45
N LYS A 124 3.70 -10.81 -41.55
CA LYS A 124 5.14 -10.50 -41.61
C LYS A 124 5.47 -9.00 -41.61
N GLN A 125 4.57 -8.16 -41.11
CA GLN A 125 4.78 -6.71 -40.97
C GLN A 125 5.53 -6.42 -39.66
N ILE A 126 6.80 -6.85 -39.58
CA ILE A 126 7.57 -6.84 -38.32
C ILE A 126 7.86 -5.43 -37.81
N ASP A 127 8.17 -4.49 -38.71
CA ASP A 127 8.52 -3.11 -38.33
C ASP A 127 7.32 -2.35 -37.70
N GLU A 128 6.08 -2.71 -38.06
CA GLU A 128 4.84 -2.21 -37.45
C GLU A 128 4.43 -3.02 -36.20
N CYS A 129 4.80 -4.31 -36.16
CA CYS A 129 4.46 -5.21 -35.05
C CYS A 129 5.21 -4.85 -33.75
N ILE A 130 6.52 -4.57 -33.83
CA ILE A 130 7.35 -4.24 -32.65
C ILE A 130 6.80 -3.05 -31.84
N PRO A 131 6.46 -1.88 -32.44
CA PRO A 131 5.90 -0.76 -31.67
C PRO A 131 4.53 -1.09 -31.06
N GLU A 132 3.70 -1.89 -31.74
CA GLU A 132 2.42 -2.34 -31.19
C GLU A 132 2.62 -3.26 -29.98
N ILE A 133 3.57 -4.21 -30.04
CA ILE A 133 3.94 -5.06 -28.90
C ILE A 133 4.42 -4.22 -27.71
N LYS A 134 5.24 -3.19 -27.97
CA LYS A 134 5.69 -2.27 -26.91
C LYS A 134 4.51 -1.58 -26.21
N TYR A 135 3.49 -1.17 -26.98
CA TYR A 135 2.28 -0.58 -26.43
C TYR A 135 1.47 -1.59 -25.61
N ILE A 136 1.31 -2.82 -26.09
CA ILE A 136 0.65 -3.92 -25.37
C ILE A 136 1.33 -4.17 -24.01
N ILE A 137 2.66 -4.24 -23.98
CA ILE A 137 3.42 -4.44 -22.73
C ILE A 137 3.21 -3.30 -21.74
N LYS A 138 3.16 -2.05 -22.24
CA LYS A 138 2.81 -0.90 -21.39
C LYS A 138 1.41 -1.05 -20.78
N LEU A 139 0.41 -1.39 -21.59
CA LEU A 139 -0.95 -1.65 -21.10
C LEU A 139 -1.00 -2.80 -20.09
N ALA A 140 -0.22 -3.87 -20.31
CA ALA A 140 -0.14 -5.00 -19.40
C ALA A 140 0.46 -4.61 -18.05
N LYS A 141 1.59 -3.89 -18.02
CA LYS A 141 2.22 -3.38 -16.78
C LYS A 141 1.29 -2.43 -16.01
N GLU A 142 0.60 -1.53 -16.71
CA GLU A 142 -0.38 -0.62 -16.10
C GLU A 142 -1.59 -1.39 -15.52
N SER A 143 -2.07 -2.41 -16.22
CA SER A 143 -3.17 -3.26 -15.76
C SER A 143 -2.76 -4.14 -14.56
N LEU A 144 -1.56 -4.72 -14.56
CA LEU A 144 -1.00 -5.43 -13.40
C LEU A 144 -0.91 -4.52 -12.18
N THR A 145 -0.38 -3.30 -12.37
CA THR A 145 -0.29 -2.31 -11.29
C THR A 145 -1.66 -1.94 -10.73
N TYR A 146 -2.65 -1.77 -11.61
CA TYR A 146 -4.03 -1.49 -11.21
C TYR A 146 -4.60 -2.63 -10.35
N TYR A 147 -4.56 -3.88 -10.82
CA TYR A 147 -5.16 -5.00 -10.09
C TYR A 147 -4.48 -5.27 -8.75
N ARG A 148 -3.15 -5.13 -8.66
CA ARG A 148 -2.43 -5.26 -7.37
C ARG A 148 -2.77 -4.16 -6.37
N ARG A 149 -3.03 -2.95 -6.85
CA ARG A 149 -3.38 -1.79 -5.99
C ARG A 149 -4.88 -1.60 -5.81
N TYR A 150 -5.71 -2.39 -6.49
CA TYR A 150 -7.17 -2.26 -6.51
C TYR A 150 -7.76 -2.24 -5.10
N GLN A 151 -7.23 -3.11 -4.25
CA GLN A 151 -7.72 -3.34 -2.91
C GLN A 151 -7.10 -2.41 -1.84
N THR A 152 -6.02 -1.71 -2.17
CA THR A 152 -5.24 -0.92 -1.21
C THR A 152 -6.10 0.14 -0.50
N ASN A 153 -6.93 0.87 -1.23
CA ASN A 153 -7.79 1.91 -0.64
C ASN A 153 -8.87 1.32 0.28
N ARG A 154 -9.46 0.18 -0.11
CA ARG A 154 -10.47 -0.52 0.71
C ARG A 154 -9.87 -1.01 2.02
N PHE A 155 -8.67 -1.59 1.95
CA PHE A 155 -7.93 -2.00 3.13
C PHE A 155 -7.66 -0.81 4.08
N PHE A 156 -7.21 0.33 3.54
CA PHE A 156 -7.02 1.55 4.34
C PHE A 156 -8.30 2.02 5.03
N ILE A 157 -9.44 1.98 4.34
CA ILE A 157 -10.75 2.34 4.93
C ILE A 157 -11.10 1.40 6.08
N CYS A 158 -10.95 0.08 5.89
CA CYS A 158 -11.19 -0.90 6.96
C CYS A 158 -10.30 -0.63 8.18
N LEU A 159 -9.04 -0.28 7.95
CA LEU A 159 -8.11 0.02 9.03
C LEU A 159 -8.55 1.28 9.80
N VAL A 160 -9.00 2.35 9.13
CA VAL A 160 -9.51 3.56 9.80
C VAL A 160 -10.67 3.25 10.74
N PHE A 161 -11.69 2.53 10.24
CA PHE A 161 -12.85 2.19 11.04
C PHE A 161 -12.50 1.25 12.19
N MET A 162 -11.58 0.30 11.95
CA MET A 162 -11.05 -0.57 12.98
C MET A 162 -10.43 0.21 14.15
N TRP A 163 -9.52 1.15 13.84
CA TRP A 163 -8.85 1.96 14.85
C TRP A 163 -9.84 2.90 15.55
N PHE A 164 -10.75 3.53 14.81
CA PHE A 164 -11.79 4.39 15.38
C PHE A 164 -12.68 3.62 16.38
N GLY A 165 -13.12 2.42 16.02
CA GLY A 165 -13.89 1.54 16.89
C GLY A 165 -13.12 1.21 18.18
N TRP A 166 -11.89 0.71 18.05
CA TRP A 166 -11.07 0.36 19.22
C TRP A 166 -10.76 1.55 20.13
N ILE A 167 -10.38 2.70 19.57
CA ILE A 167 -10.10 3.91 20.35
C ILE A 167 -11.34 4.34 21.12
N THR A 168 -12.50 4.35 20.46
CA THR A 168 -13.77 4.73 21.10
C THR A 168 -14.16 3.75 22.19
N PHE A 169 -14.08 2.44 21.92
CA PHE A 169 -14.35 1.39 22.91
C PHE A 169 -13.44 1.51 24.14
N LEU A 170 -12.13 1.65 23.92
CA LEU A 170 -11.16 1.81 25.00
C LEU A 170 -11.39 3.11 25.78
N PHE A 171 -11.67 4.22 25.11
CA PHE A 171 -11.98 5.49 25.75
C PHE A 171 -13.21 5.38 26.67
N ILE A 172 -14.27 4.73 26.20
CA ILE A 172 -15.51 4.50 26.96
C ILE A 172 -15.35 3.43 28.04
N ASN A 173 -14.28 2.64 28.06
CA ASN A 173 -14.03 1.72 29.16
C ASN A 173 -13.08 2.33 30.18
N SER A 174 -12.00 2.95 29.72
CA SER A 174 -10.90 3.45 30.55
C SER A 174 -11.10 4.86 31.10
N SER A 175 -11.92 5.71 30.49
CA SER A 175 -12.14 7.06 31.04
C SER A 175 -12.88 6.93 32.38
N GLY A 176 -12.26 7.32 33.49
CA GLY A 176 -12.85 7.24 34.85
C GLY A 176 -14.03 8.18 35.09
N VAL A 177 -14.77 8.56 34.05
CA VAL A 177 -15.94 9.44 34.10
C VAL A 177 -17.07 8.67 34.78
N GLN A 178 -17.77 9.33 35.73
CA GLN A 178 -18.99 8.78 36.34
C GLN A 178 -20.03 8.53 35.26
N ARG A 179 -20.53 7.30 35.20
CA ARG A 179 -21.48 6.83 34.19
C ARG A 179 -22.72 6.30 34.89
N TYR A 180 -23.86 6.57 34.28
CA TYR A 180 -25.12 5.95 34.65
C TYR A 180 -25.51 4.97 33.55
N GLU A 181 -25.93 3.78 33.96
CA GLU A 181 -26.56 2.83 33.04
C GLU A 181 -27.94 3.40 32.65
N ILE A 182 -28.25 3.37 31.36
CA ILE A 182 -29.53 3.86 30.87
C ILE A 182 -30.57 2.76 31.12
N GLU A 183 -31.57 3.01 31.97
CA GLU A 183 -32.56 1.97 32.32
C GLU A 183 -33.72 1.85 31.32
N LEU A 184 -34.08 2.91 30.57
CA LEU A 184 -35.20 2.88 29.61
C LEU A 184 -34.77 3.02 28.14
N GLY A 185 -35.23 2.09 27.29
CA GLY A 185 -35.15 2.16 25.82
C GLY A 185 -33.82 1.70 25.19
N TYR A 186 -32.80 1.36 25.99
CA TYR A 186 -31.49 0.96 25.46
C TYR A 186 -31.50 -0.41 24.77
N TYR A 187 -32.37 -1.34 25.21
CA TYR A 187 -32.53 -2.67 24.59
C TYR A 187 -32.91 -2.57 23.11
N SER A 188 -33.80 -1.64 22.74
CA SER A 188 -34.22 -1.43 21.34
C SER A 188 -33.06 -0.94 20.47
N TRP A 189 -32.24 -0.02 20.99
CA TRP A 189 -31.04 0.48 20.30
C TRP A 189 -29.95 -0.59 20.16
N LEU A 190 -29.79 -1.45 21.17
CA LEU A 190 -28.87 -2.59 21.09
C LEU A 190 -29.34 -3.65 20.10
N LEU A 191 -30.64 -3.95 20.06
CA LEU A 191 -31.22 -4.85 19.06
C LEU A 191 -30.98 -4.30 17.65
N LEU A 192 -31.22 -3.01 17.43
CA LEU A 192 -30.95 -2.34 16.16
C LEU A 192 -29.46 -2.41 15.78
N ALA A 193 -28.54 -2.15 16.72
CA ALA A 193 -27.10 -2.27 16.50
C ALA A 193 -26.67 -3.69 16.10
N ASN A 194 -27.23 -4.72 16.75
CA ASN A 194 -26.96 -6.12 16.43
C ASN A 194 -27.50 -6.51 15.05
N SER A 195 -28.70 -6.04 14.71
CA SER A 195 -29.28 -6.26 13.38
C SER A 195 -28.44 -5.62 12.29
N ILE A 196 -27.96 -4.37 12.50
CA ILE A 196 -27.07 -3.68 11.56
C ILE A 196 -25.74 -4.45 11.39
N LEU A 197 -25.15 -4.96 12.48
CA LEU A 197 -23.94 -5.78 12.43
C LEU A 197 -24.14 -7.01 11.53
N ILE A 198 -25.23 -7.76 11.75
CA ILE A 198 -25.52 -8.97 10.99
C ILE A 198 -25.71 -8.62 9.51
N VAL A 199 -26.51 -7.60 9.21
CA VAL A 199 -26.75 -7.14 7.82
C VAL A 199 -25.43 -6.71 7.15
N ALA A 200 -24.57 -5.97 7.86
CA ALA A 200 -23.29 -5.51 7.30
C ALA A 200 -22.32 -6.67 7.05
N ILE A 201 -22.25 -7.67 7.93
CA ILE A 201 -21.44 -8.88 7.72
C ILE A 201 -21.99 -9.70 6.54
N VAL A 202 -23.31 -9.89 6.44
CA VAL A 202 -23.93 -10.61 5.31
C VAL A 202 -23.65 -9.88 4.00
N PHE A 203 -23.79 -8.55 3.97
CA PHE A 203 -23.48 -7.75 2.79
C PHE A 203 -22.02 -7.93 2.35
N LEU A 204 -21.06 -7.88 3.28
CA LEU A 204 -19.66 -8.16 2.97
C LEU A 204 -19.44 -9.59 2.46
N MET A 205 -20.08 -10.59 3.06
CA MET A 205 -19.98 -11.99 2.60
C MET A 205 -20.50 -12.15 1.17
N VAL A 206 -21.60 -11.48 0.82
CA VAL A 206 -22.15 -11.49 -0.54
C VAL A 206 -21.22 -10.80 -1.53
N GLU A 207 -20.61 -9.66 -1.17
CA GLU A 207 -19.67 -8.94 -2.05
C GLU A 207 -18.43 -9.79 -2.38
N TYR A 208 -17.94 -10.58 -1.42
CA TYR A 208 -16.69 -11.34 -1.55
C TYR A 208 -16.88 -12.83 -1.90
N ILE A 209 -18.12 -13.29 -2.16
CA ILE A 209 -18.40 -14.71 -2.41
C ILE A 209 -17.62 -15.28 -3.62
N ASP A 210 -17.42 -14.45 -4.65
CA ASP A 210 -16.69 -14.81 -5.88
C ASP A 210 -15.20 -14.43 -5.83
N CYS A 211 -14.74 -13.77 -4.76
CA CYS A 211 -13.37 -13.30 -4.63
C CYS A 211 -12.51 -14.37 -3.92
N LYS A 212 -11.38 -14.74 -4.52
CA LYS A 212 -10.42 -15.69 -3.89
C LYS A 212 -9.61 -15.06 -2.75
N GLU A 213 -9.49 -13.74 -2.73
CA GLU A 213 -8.74 -12.98 -1.73
C GLU A 213 -9.53 -12.79 -0.42
N TRP A 214 -9.36 -13.74 0.51
CA TRP A 214 -10.05 -13.76 1.81
C TRP A 214 -9.58 -12.70 2.82
N ARG A 215 -8.38 -12.11 2.62
CA ARG A 215 -7.75 -11.22 3.61
C ARG A 215 -8.59 -10.00 3.92
N ILE A 216 -9.19 -9.36 2.92
CA ILE A 216 -9.97 -8.13 3.11
C ILE A 216 -11.32 -8.41 3.74
N LEU A 217 -11.90 -9.58 3.45
CA LEU A 217 -13.08 -10.03 4.18
C LEU A 217 -12.79 -10.10 5.68
N CYS A 218 -11.66 -10.67 6.09
CA CYS A 218 -11.25 -10.69 7.50
C CYS A 218 -11.06 -9.28 8.08
N TYR A 219 -10.33 -8.39 7.40
CA TYR A 219 -10.16 -7.01 7.85
C TYR A 219 -11.49 -6.26 7.94
N GLY A 220 -12.39 -6.47 6.99
CA GLY A 220 -13.73 -5.89 6.96
C GLY A 220 -14.58 -6.35 8.14
N ILE A 221 -14.60 -7.67 8.43
CA ILE A 221 -15.31 -8.22 9.58
C ILE A 221 -14.77 -7.64 10.89
N ILE A 222 -13.45 -7.63 11.08
CA ILE A 222 -12.82 -7.06 12.29
C ILE A 222 -13.16 -5.57 12.43
N SER A 223 -13.11 -4.83 11.32
CA SER A 223 -13.50 -3.42 11.28
C SER A 223 -14.94 -3.22 11.72
N ILE A 224 -15.91 -3.94 11.16
CA ILE A 224 -17.32 -3.82 11.54
C ILE A 224 -17.53 -4.19 13.02
N VAL A 225 -16.93 -5.29 13.48
CA VAL A 225 -17.05 -5.73 14.88
C VAL A 225 -16.50 -4.68 15.83
N SER A 226 -15.37 -4.04 15.52
CA SER A 226 -14.79 -3.00 16.37
C SER A 226 -15.70 -1.76 16.50
N VAL A 227 -16.34 -1.33 15.41
CA VAL A 227 -17.29 -0.20 15.41
C VAL A 227 -18.55 -0.58 16.17
N TRP A 228 -19.03 -1.81 16.01
CA TRP A 228 -20.18 -2.32 16.77
C TRP A 228 -19.89 -2.37 18.28
N LEU A 229 -18.71 -2.83 18.69
CA LEU A 229 -18.29 -2.83 20.10
C LEU A 229 -18.29 -1.41 20.68
N ALA A 230 -17.73 -0.46 19.94
CA ALA A 230 -17.74 0.95 20.33
C ALA A 230 -19.17 1.47 20.51
N PHE A 231 -20.04 1.26 19.53
CA PHE A 231 -21.42 1.72 19.56
C PHE A 231 -22.23 1.10 20.71
N ARG A 232 -22.04 -0.20 20.97
CA ARG A 232 -22.65 -0.90 22.10
C ARG A 232 -22.28 -0.27 23.43
N GLU A 233 -21.00 0.09 23.62
CA GLU A 233 -20.56 0.76 24.84
C GLU A 233 -21.08 2.19 24.96
N VAL A 234 -21.17 2.94 23.85
CA VAL A 234 -21.80 4.28 23.83
C VAL A 234 -23.27 4.19 24.28
N ILE A 235 -24.04 3.22 23.77
CA ILE A 235 -25.46 3.08 24.13
C ILE A 235 -25.64 2.71 25.59
N LYS A 236 -24.86 1.75 26.11
CA LYS A 236 -24.98 1.29 27.50
C LYS A 236 -24.65 2.40 28.50
N LYS A 237 -23.63 3.20 28.19
CA LYS A 237 -23.08 4.20 29.10
C LYS A 237 -23.46 5.58 28.61
N LYS A 238 -24.44 6.22 29.28
CA LYS A 238 -24.71 7.64 29.03
C LYS A 238 -23.50 8.45 29.49
N LEU A 239 -22.82 9.07 28.53
CA LEU A 239 -21.70 9.96 28.80
C LEU A 239 -22.26 11.33 29.22
N ILE A 240 -22.38 11.57 30.54
CA ILE A 240 -22.62 12.92 31.05
C ILE A 240 -21.27 13.65 31.04
N LEU A 241 -20.90 14.19 29.89
CA LEU A 241 -19.90 15.24 29.87
C LEU A 241 -20.52 16.41 30.64
N LYS A 242 -19.94 16.81 31.78
CA LYS A 242 -20.12 18.18 32.27
C LYS A 242 -19.44 19.09 31.26
N ILE A 243 -20.16 19.40 30.19
CA ILE A 243 -19.65 20.17 29.05
C ILE A 243 -19.40 21.59 29.55
N ASN A 244 -18.13 21.90 29.77
CA ASN A 244 -17.71 23.29 29.70
C ASN A 244 -17.50 23.55 28.19
N TYR A 245 -18.52 24.14 27.53
CA TYR A 245 -18.69 24.13 26.07
C TYR A 245 -17.42 24.43 25.27
N ASN A 246 -16.61 25.39 25.72
CA ASN A 246 -15.38 25.76 25.03
C ASN A 246 -14.25 24.73 25.18
N LYS A 247 -14.10 24.10 26.36
CA LYS A 247 -13.00 23.16 26.61
C LYS A 247 -13.26 21.78 26.00
N SER A 248 -14.49 21.28 26.12
CA SER A 248 -14.86 19.95 25.60
C SER A 248 -14.91 19.89 24.07
N MET A 249 -15.27 20.99 23.40
CA MET A 249 -15.22 21.07 21.93
C MET A 249 -13.79 21.04 21.40
N ILE A 250 -12.86 21.75 22.05
CA ILE A 250 -11.44 21.74 21.66
C ILE A 250 -10.85 20.33 21.83
N GLU A 251 -11.16 19.63 22.92
CA GLU A 251 -10.71 18.25 23.16
C GLU A 251 -11.26 17.29 22.10
N PHE A 252 -12.54 17.40 21.74
CA PHE A 252 -13.15 16.56 20.71
C PHE A 252 -12.55 16.80 19.31
N ILE A 253 -12.42 18.06 18.90
CA ILE A 253 -11.78 18.44 17.62
C ILE A 253 -10.34 17.92 17.57
N SER A 254 -9.63 18.00 18.70
CA SER A 254 -8.24 17.55 18.79
C SER A 254 -8.11 16.03 18.65
N ILE A 255 -9.02 15.25 19.23
CA ILE A 255 -9.05 13.78 19.07
C ILE A 255 -9.33 13.40 17.61
N ILE A 256 -10.31 14.05 16.97
CA ILE A 256 -10.61 13.81 15.55
C ILE A 256 -9.39 14.14 14.69
N PHE A 257 -8.75 15.28 14.94
CA PHE A 257 -7.54 15.69 14.22
C PHE A 257 -6.41 14.68 14.41
N LEU A 258 -6.18 14.16 15.62
CA LEU A 258 -5.15 13.15 15.88
C LEU A 258 -5.42 11.83 15.14
N ILE A 259 -6.68 11.38 15.09
CA ILE A 259 -7.07 10.19 14.34
C ILE A 259 -6.78 10.38 12.84
N ILE A 260 -7.13 11.55 12.30
CA ILE A 260 -6.83 11.90 10.90
C ILE A 260 -5.31 11.91 10.66
N MET A 261 -4.52 12.48 11.57
CA MET A 261 -3.08 12.59 11.41
C MET A 261 -2.34 11.25 11.54
N ILE A 262 -2.82 10.35 12.40
CA ILE A 262 -2.35 8.95 12.47
C ILE A 262 -2.62 8.25 11.14
N PHE A 263 -3.79 8.48 10.54
CA PHE A 263 -4.14 7.89 9.25
C PHE A 263 -3.25 8.41 8.11
N ILE A 264 -3.04 9.72 8.03
CA ILE A 264 -2.11 10.30 7.05
C ILE A 264 -0.68 9.78 7.31
N GLY A 265 -0.35 9.50 8.58
CA GLY A 265 0.93 8.91 9.03
C GLY A 265 1.23 7.56 8.42
N LEU A 266 0.20 6.74 8.15
CA LEU A 266 0.37 5.46 7.48
C LEU A 266 0.86 5.60 6.03
N LYS A 267 0.64 6.77 5.40
CA LYS A 267 1.17 7.10 4.08
C LYS A 267 2.45 7.94 4.16
N TYR A 268 2.53 8.85 5.13
CA TYR A 268 3.60 9.82 5.25
C TYR A 268 4.12 9.90 6.68
N ARG A 269 5.26 9.27 6.96
CA ARG A 269 5.86 9.16 8.30
C ARG A 269 5.98 10.49 9.05
N TRP A 270 6.28 11.58 8.36
CA TRP A 270 6.50 12.89 8.98
C TRP A 270 5.28 13.42 9.74
N THR A 271 4.05 13.03 9.38
CA THR A 271 2.84 13.52 10.05
C THR A 271 2.70 12.98 11.47
N PHE A 272 3.32 11.84 11.79
CA PHE A 272 3.38 11.35 13.17
C PHE A 272 4.10 12.33 14.09
N SER A 273 5.07 13.09 13.59
CA SER A 273 5.76 14.14 14.34
C SER A 273 4.80 15.22 14.79
N ILE A 274 3.92 15.67 13.89
CA ILE A 274 2.89 16.66 14.19
C ILE A 274 1.88 16.10 15.19
N SER A 275 1.45 14.84 15.02
CA SER A 275 0.57 14.18 15.98
C SER A 275 1.18 14.17 17.38
N MET A 276 2.46 13.80 17.51
CA MET A 276 3.16 13.73 18.80
C MET A 276 3.35 15.12 19.44
N LEU A 277 3.62 16.15 18.65
CA LEU A 277 3.66 17.53 19.16
C LEU A 277 2.27 17.97 19.66
N LEU A 278 1.22 17.67 18.91
CA LEU A 278 -0.12 18.04 19.32
C LEU A 278 -0.57 17.28 20.57
N THR A 279 -0.30 15.96 20.67
CA THR A 279 -0.64 15.19 21.88
C THR A 279 0.08 15.73 23.11
N THR A 280 1.36 16.09 22.99
CA THR A 280 2.14 16.61 24.13
C THR A 280 1.65 17.98 24.59
N ILE A 281 1.25 18.85 23.66
CA ILE A 281 0.61 20.13 23.97
C ILE A 281 -0.74 19.91 24.66
N LEU A 282 -1.59 19.01 24.13
CA LEU A 282 -2.90 18.71 24.71
C LEU A 282 -2.79 18.15 26.13
N LEU A 283 -1.88 17.20 26.34
CA LEU A 283 -1.65 16.60 27.66
C LEU A 283 -1.16 17.65 28.66
N LYS A 284 -0.34 18.62 28.26
CA LYS A 284 0.05 19.75 29.11
C LYS A 284 -1.14 20.60 29.54
N PHE A 285 -2.04 20.93 28.60
CA PHE A 285 -3.25 21.71 28.91
C PHE A 285 -4.24 20.94 29.80
N MET A 286 -4.34 19.62 29.63
CA MET A 286 -5.23 18.78 30.43
C MET A 286 -4.70 18.55 31.86
N PHE A 287 -3.41 18.24 32.00
CA PHE A 287 -2.79 17.82 33.27
C PHE A 287 -2.00 18.93 33.96
N ASN A 288 -2.50 20.18 33.90
CA ASN A 288 -1.89 21.47 34.30
C ASN A 288 -1.10 21.52 35.65
N LYS A 289 -1.12 20.47 36.48
CA LYS A 289 -0.38 20.33 37.75
C LYS A 289 0.64 19.18 37.85
N ILE A 290 0.66 18.22 36.91
CA ILE A 290 1.43 16.94 37.06
C ILE A 290 2.52 16.78 35.99
N ALA A 291 2.44 17.47 34.86
CA ALA A 291 3.44 17.38 33.81
C ALA A 291 4.75 18.08 34.24
N ARG A 292 5.64 17.34 34.92
CA ARG A 292 7.05 17.71 35.11
C ARG A 292 7.61 18.17 33.75
N SER A 293 8.49 19.16 33.76
CA SER A 293 9.21 19.65 32.56
C SER A 293 9.79 18.51 31.71
N GLN A 294 10.19 17.41 32.36
CA GLN A 294 10.64 16.16 31.75
C GLN A 294 9.65 15.58 30.73
N PHE A 295 8.34 15.62 31.00
CA PHE A 295 7.33 15.07 30.10
C PHE A 295 7.27 15.82 28.76
N ILE A 296 7.34 17.15 28.82
CA ILE A 296 7.35 18.01 27.63
C ILE A 296 8.62 17.75 26.83
N LEU A 297 9.76 17.65 27.51
CA LEU A 297 11.04 17.35 26.87
C LEU A 297 11.00 16.00 26.15
N THR A 298 10.53 14.93 26.82
CA THR A 298 10.37 13.60 26.20
C THR A 298 9.38 13.60 25.05
N GLY A 299 8.36 14.45 25.11
CA GLY A 299 7.37 14.62 24.06
C GLY A 299 7.96 15.23 22.79
N PHE A 300 8.74 16.30 22.95
CA PHE A 300 9.46 16.94 21.84
C PHE A 300 10.51 16.01 21.24
N THR A 301 11.28 15.28 22.06
CA THR A 301 12.26 14.33 21.54
C THR A 301 11.59 13.18 20.77
N LEU A 302 10.47 12.66 21.25
CA LEU A 302 9.70 11.63 20.55
C LEU A 302 9.14 12.15 19.20
N ALA A 303 8.75 13.43 19.13
CA ALA A 303 8.29 14.03 17.87
C ALA A 303 9.39 14.18 16.81
N VAL A 304 10.67 14.19 17.19
CA VAL A 304 11.78 14.20 16.23
C VAL A 304 11.96 12.83 15.57
N PHE A 305 11.61 11.74 16.24
CA PHE A 305 11.84 10.37 15.76
C PHE A 305 11.23 10.07 14.38
N PRO A 306 9.99 10.48 14.03
CA PRO A 306 9.45 10.21 12.71
C PRO A 306 10.07 11.07 11.59
N LEU A 307 10.70 12.20 11.95
CA LEU A 307 11.49 13.03 11.02
C LEU A 307 12.89 12.48 10.80
N LEU A 308 13.35 11.59 11.68
CA LEU A 308 14.64 10.95 11.48
C LEU A 308 14.59 10.16 10.17
N PRO A 309 15.66 10.31 9.37
CA PRO A 309 15.80 9.60 8.11
C PRO A 309 15.68 8.10 8.38
N THR A 310 15.05 7.40 7.45
CA THR A 310 15.25 5.97 7.32
C THR A 310 16.72 5.68 7.02
N VAL A 311 17.18 4.46 7.30
CA VAL A 311 18.55 4.02 7.00
C VAL A 311 18.91 4.47 5.57
N GLY A 312 20.01 5.22 5.42
CA GLY A 312 20.37 5.88 4.17
C GLY A 312 21.88 5.84 3.89
N LEU A 313 22.25 6.34 2.70
CA LEU A 313 23.59 6.26 2.11
C LEU A 313 24.73 6.75 3.00
N GLN A 314 24.56 7.89 3.65
CA GLN A 314 25.61 8.51 4.47
C GLN A 314 25.39 8.26 5.97
N PRO A 315 26.46 7.94 6.72
CA PRO A 315 26.37 7.81 8.17
C PRO A 315 26.08 9.19 8.76
N LYS A 316 24.95 9.32 9.43
CA LYS A 316 24.60 10.57 10.13
C LYS A 316 25.24 10.58 11.50
N ILE A 317 26.58 10.61 11.50
CA ILE A 317 27.45 10.55 12.69
C ILE A 317 27.06 11.64 13.69
N TYR A 318 26.64 12.82 13.21
CA TYR A 318 26.14 13.89 14.06
C TYR A 318 24.94 13.47 14.93
N ILE A 319 24.04 12.60 14.45
CA ILE A 319 22.92 12.07 15.25
C ILE A 319 23.45 11.16 16.35
N VAL A 320 24.42 10.30 16.03
CA VAL A 320 25.06 9.39 17.00
C VAL A 320 25.79 10.20 18.08
N ILE A 321 26.54 11.23 17.69
CA ILE A 321 27.22 12.15 18.61
C ILE A 321 26.21 12.88 19.48
N ILE A 322 25.12 13.39 18.91
CA ILE A 322 24.04 14.05 19.68
C ILE A 322 23.44 13.09 20.71
N VAL A 323 23.15 11.84 20.32
CA VAL A 323 22.62 10.82 21.24
C VAL A 323 23.64 10.48 22.33
N LEU A 324 24.92 10.34 21.99
CA LEU A 324 26.01 10.13 22.95
C LEU A 324 26.10 11.28 23.96
N CYS A 325 26.10 12.52 23.49
CA CYS A 325 26.10 13.71 24.34
C CYS A 325 24.87 13.76 25.26
N ILE A 326 23.67 13.44 24.74
CA ILE A 326 22.45 13.37 25.55
C ILE A 326 22.54 12.26 26.60
N SER A 327 23.13 11.10 26.26
CA SER A 327 23.28 9.98 27.19
C SER A 327 24.34 10.20 28.29
N ILE A 328 25.30 11.10 28.07
CA ILE A 328 26.34 11.47 29.05
C ILE A 328 25.81 12.51 30.07
N VAL A 329 24.82 13.31 29.67
CA VAL A 329 24.22 14.38 30.51
C VAL A 329 23.11 13.83 31.43
N HIS A 330 22.72 12.57 31.25
CA HIS A 330 21.74 11.86 32.07
C HIS A 330 22.42 10.84 32.98
#